data_AF-A0A2D7XQT4-F1
#
_entry.id   AF-A0A2D7XQT4-F1
#
_cell.length_a   1.000
_cell.length_b   1.000
_cell.length_c   1.000
_cell.angle_alpha   90.00
_cell.angle_beta   90.00
_cell.angle_gamma   90.00
#
_symmetry.space_group_name_H-M   'P 1'
#
loop_
_entity.id
_entity.type
_entity.pdbx_description
1 polymer ?
#
loop_
_entity_poly.entity_id
_entity_poly.type
_entity_poly.pdbx_seq_one_letter_code
_entity_poly.pdbx_strand_id
1 'polypeptide(L)' 'MIEYVCETPKAHGRAIERLFDATFGPGHFAKTAERVREYSSSLPEITRVGLLDGRLIAVCRVWPIFIGKT' A
#
# COMPACT_ATOMS: atom_id res chain seq x y z
N MET A 1 5.99 12.72 16.46
CA MET A 1 4.59 12.81 15.95
C MET A 1 4.53 12.01 14.65
N ILE A 2 3.41 11.34 14.35
CA ILE A 2 3.30 10.62 13.07
C ILE A 2 2.69 11.58 12.05
N GLU A 3 3.37 11.77 10.93
CA GLU A 3 2.90 12.53 9.79
C GLU A 3 2.27 11.61 8.76
N TYR A 4 1.10 11.99 8.22
CA TYR A 4 0.41 11.23 7.19
C TYR A 4 0.43 11.99 5.87
N VAL A 5 1.03 11.39 4.84
CA VAL A 5 1.18 11.99 3.51
C VAL A 5 0.72 11.04 2.40
N CYS A 6 0.45 11.57 1.20
CA CYS A 6 0.15 10.75 0.04
C CYS A 6 1.35 9.84 -0.31
N GLU A 7 1.07 8.68 -0.92
CA GLU A 7 2.17 7.85 -1.42
C GLU A 7 2.86 8.52 -2.61
N THR A 8 4.19 8.56 -2.57
CA THR A 8 5.01 8.79 -3.76
C THR A 8 5.67 7.46 -4.13
N PRO A 9 5.24 6.75 -5.18
CA PRO A 9 5.70 5.39 -5.46
C PRO A 9 7.23 5.27 -5.57
N LYS A 10 7.87 6.26 -6.20
CA LYS A 10 9.34 6.31 -6.33
C LYS A 10 10.08 6.44 -5.00
N ALA A 11 9.51 7.17 -4.03
CA ALA A 11 10.14 7.42 -2.73
C ALA A 11 9.77 6.34 -1.69
N HIS A 12 8.52 5.87 -1.70
CA HIS A 12 7.98 5.03 -0.63
C HIS A 12 7.92 3.54 -0.99
N GLY A 13 7.89 3.18 -2.28
CA GLY A 13 7.61 1.81 -2.72
C GLY A 13 8.47 0.75 -2.04
N ARG A 14 9.80 0.91 -2.02
CA ARG A 14 10.71 -0.04 -1.35
C ARG A 14 10.50 -0.12 0.17
N ALA A 15 10.12 0.98 0.82
CA ALA A 15 9.86 0.98 2.25
C ALA A 15 8.53 0.28 2.58
N ILE A 16 7.53 0.43 1.73
CA ILE A 16 6.24 -0.27 1.82
C ILE A 16 6.43 -1.78 1.67
N GLU A 17 7.17 -2.24 0.66
CA GLU A 17 7.40 -3.68 0.47
C GLU A 17 8.13 -4.30 1.68
N ARG A 18 9.16 -3.62 2.22
CA ARG A 18 9.82 -4.07 3.46
C ARG A 18 8.88 -4.11 4.66
N LEU A 19 7.95 -3.17 4.76
CA LEU A 19 6.95 -3.16 5.82
C LEU A 19 5.97 -4.33 5.67
N PHE A 20 5.54 -4.65 4.44
CA PHE A 20 4.71 -5.81 4.17
C PHE A 20 5.43 -7.12 4.49
N ASP A 21 6.68 -7.28 4.07
CA ASP A 21 7.51 -8.43 4.42
C ASP A 21 7.64 -8.60 5.94
N ALA A 22 7.88 -7.51 6.67
CA ALA A 22 7.99 -7.54 8.13
C ALA A 22 6.65 -7.84 8.83
N THR A 23 5.53 -7.39 8.27
CA THR A 23 4.20 -7.54 8.89
C THR A 23 3.57 -8.89 8.59
N PHE A 24 3.79 -9.42 7.39
CA PHE A 24 3.05 -10.56 6.85
C PHE A 24 3.95 -11.72 6.39
N GLY A 25 5.26 -11.51 6.35
CA GLY A 25 6.21 -12.50 5.84
C GLY A 25 6.09 -12.74 4.33
N PRO A 26 6.72 -13.81 3.84
CA PRO A 26 6.75 -14.14 2.41
C PRO A 26 5.37 -14.54 1.84
N GLY A 27 4.40 -14.85 2.72
CA GLY A 27 3.06 -15.29 2.33
C GLY A 27 2.07 -14.16 2.04
N HIS A 28 2.49 -12.89 2.04
CA HIS A 28 1.55 -11.77 1.89
C HIS A 28 0.85 -11.73 0.54
N PHE A 29 1.48 -12.29 -0.50
CA PHE A 29 0.90 -12.49 -1.83
C PHE A 29 -0.27 -13.50 -1.85
N ALA A 30 -0.38 -14.38 -0.85
CA ALA A 30 -1.43 -15.38 -0.77
C ALA A 30 -2.76 -14.84 -0.20
N LYS A 31 -2.82 -13.56 0.19
CA LYS A 31 -4.05 -12.96 0.71
C LYS A 31 -5.09 -12.89 -0.39
N THR A 32 -6.34 -13.20 -0.04
CA THR A 32 -7.50 -13.02 -0.95
C THR A 32 -7.57 -11.60 -1.52
N ALA A 33 -7.13 -10.59 -0.76
CA ALA A 33 -7.05 -9.22 -1.22
C ALA A 33 -6.12 -9.03 -2.44
N GLU A 34 -5.03 -9.80 -2.56
CA GLU A 34 -4.12 -9.75 -3.72
C GLU A 34 -4.80 -10.27 -4.98
N ARG A 35 -5.64 -11.30 -4.86
CA ARG A 35 -6.42 -11.84 -5.98
C ARG A 35 -7.40 -10.82 -6.56
N VAL A 36 -7.98 -9.97 -5.71
CA VAL A 36 -8.85 -8.84 -6.12
C VAL A 36 -8.06 -7.74 -6.83
N ARG A 37 -6.77 -7.60 -6.50
CA ARG A 37 -5.88 -6.56 -7.04
C ARG A 37 -5.20 -6.93 -8.34
N GLU A 38 -5.23 -8.19 -8.78
CA GLU A 38 -4.45 -8.66 -9.94
C GLU A 38 -4.70 -7.86 -11.24
N TYR A 39 -5.91 -7.32 -11.41
CA TYR A 39 -6.29 -6.51 -12.57
C TYR A 39 -6.51 -5.03 -12.22
N SER A 40 -5.97 -4.57 -11.09
CA SER A 40 -6.15 -3.23 -10.57
C SER A 40 -4.80 -2.60 -10.21
N SER A 41 -4.75 -1.28 -10.21
CA SER A 41 -3.56 -0.51 -9.85
C SER A 41 -3.86 0.32 -8.61
N SER A 42 -2.88 0.45 -7.71
CA SER A 42 -3.04 1.32 -6.55
C SER A 42 -3.22 2.78 -6.99
N LEU A 43 -3.92 3.57 -6.17
CA LEU A 43 -4.12 5.02 -6.36
C LEU A 43 -3.24 5.79 -5.35
N PRO A 44 -2.03 6.24 -5.74
CA PRO A 44 -1.09 6.86 -4.81
C PRO A 44 -1.60 8.18 -4.20
N GLU A 45 -2.45 8.90 -4.93
CA GLU A 45 -3.03 10.19 -4.55
C GLU A 45 -3.95 10.11 -3.34
N ILE A 46 -4.63 8.98 -3.14
CA ILE A 46 -5.50 8.71 -1.98
C ILE A 46 -4.92 7.69 -1.01
N THR A 47 -3.86 6.99 -1.41
CA THR A 47 -3.06 6.18 -0.48
C THR A 47 -2.40 7.06 0.57
N ARG A 48 -2.26 6.55 1.80
CA ARG A 48 -1.55 7.25 2.88
C ARG A 48 -0.40 6.42 3.42
N VAL A 49 0.73 7.08 3.67
CA VAL A 49 1.86 6.54 4.43
C VAL A 49 2.00 7.31 5.74
N GLY A 50 2.33 6.61 6.82
CA GLY A 50 2.66 7.20 8.11
C GLY A 50 4.16 7.28 8.30
N LEU A 51 4.68 8.48 8.54
CA LEU A 51 6.09 8.77 8.76
C LEU A 51 6.33 9.14 10.23
N LEU A 52 7.31 8.50 10.85
CA LEU A 52 7.85 8.88 12.16
C LEU A 52 9.29 9.32 11.94
N ASP A 53 9.59 10.61 12.14
CA ASP A 53 10.92 11.20 11.92
C ASP A 53 11.46 10.89 10.50
N GLY A 54 10.58 11.02 9.49
CA GLY A 54 10.87 10.72 8.09
C GLY A 54 10.92 9.22 7.73
N ARG A 55 10.82 8.32 8.71
CA ARG A 55 10.78 6.87 8.48
C ARG A 55 9.36 6.38 8.27
N LEU A 56 9.13 5.64 7.17
CA LEU A 56 7.86 4.98 6.92
C LEU A 56 7.62 3.84 7.93
N ILE A 57 6.54 3.96 8.69
CA ILE A 57 6.12 3.00 9.73
C ILE A 57 4.72 2.44 9.50
N ALA A 58 3.93 3.05 8.61
CA ALA A 58 2.57 2.62 8.31
C ALA A 58 2.24 2.90 6.85
N VAL A 59 1.31 2.12 6.29
CA VAL A 59 0.78 2.31 4.95
C VAL A 59 -0.66 1.81 4.88
N CYS A 60 -1.52 2.58 4.21
CA CYS A 60 -2.85 2.18 3.80
C CYS A 60 -3.00 2.45 2.31
N ARG A 61 -2.69 1.44 1.48
CA ARG A 61 -2.85 1.51 0.02
C ARG A 61 -4.29 1.28 -0.38
N VAL A 62 -4.73 2.04 -1.37
CA VAL A 62 -6.09 1.98 -1.92
C VAL A 62 -6.03 1.52 -3.37
N TRP A 63 -6.94 0.63 -3.73
CA TRP A 63 -7.15 0.14 -5.10
C TRP A 63 -8.60 0.38 -5.49
N PRO A 64 -8.88 0.77 -6.74
CA PRO A 64 -10.24 0.83 -7.24
C PRO A 64 -10.80 -0.58 -7.41
N ILE A 65 -12.09 -0.72 -7.13
CA ILE A 65 -12.87 -1.91 -7.41
C ILE A 65 -14.02 -1.49 -8.32
N PHE A 66 -14.15 -2.15 -9.47
CA PHE A 66 -15.25 -1.96 -10.40
C PHE A 66 -16.22 -3.14 -10.26
N ILE A 67 -17.49 -2.85 -10.02
CA ILE A 67 -18.54 -3.87 -9.84
C ILE A 67 -19.58 -3.68 -10.94
N GLY A 68 -19.89 -4.75 -11.67
CA GLY A 68 -20.83 -4.71 -12.79
C GLY A 68 -20.21 -4.17 -14.08
N LYS A 69 -21.07 -3.87 -15.06
CA LYS A 69 -20.72 -3.14 -16.29
C LYS A 69 -21.38 -1.77 -16.22
N THR A 70 -20.64 -0.74 -16.60
CA THR A 70 -21.19 0.59 -16.87
C THR A 70 -21.98 0.58 -18.18
#